data_AF-A0A9P7AQE5-F1
#
_entry.id   AF-A0A9P7AQE5-F1
#
_cell.length_a   1.000
_cell.length_b   1.000
_cell.length_c   1.000
_cell.angle_alpha   90.00
_cell.angle_beta   90.00
_cell.angle_gamma   90.00
#
_symmetry.space_group_name_H-M   'P 1'
#
loop_
_entity.id
_entity.type
_entity.pdbx_description
1 polymer ?
#
loop_
_entity_poly.entity_id
_entity_poly.type
_entity_poly.pdbx_seq_one_letter_code
_entity_poly.pdbx_strand_id
1 'polypeptide(L)'
;IPRPPGALSKPTAGGYALKDALGWEDATYRYVQKVLHSICLNHLEVARPYHEQTTGALTKYCVAALKEFPALANYADHWPARDFAKMYLKNIIAQRKANQG
;
A
#
# COMPACT_ATOMS: atom_id res chain seq x y z
N ILE A 1 9.30 -7.92 -11.27
CA ILE A 1 9.46 -8.47 -9.89
C ILE A 1 8.10 -8.90 -9.34
N PRO A 2 7.83 -10.21 -9.18
CA PRO A 2 6.54 -10.70 -8.68
C PRO A 2 6.33 -10.37 -7.19
N ARG A 3 5.07 -10.36 -6.75
CA ARG A 3 4.71 -10.24 -5.33
C ARG A 3 5.06 -11.55 -4.61
N PRO A 4 5.64 -11.52 -3.40
CA PRO A 4 5.86 -12.74 -2.62
C PRO A 4 4.56 -13.51 -2.34
N PRO A 5 4.62 -14.85 -2.18
CA PRO A 5 3.49 -15.63 -1.72
C PRO A 5 3.11 -15.23 -0.29
N GLY A 6 1.85 -15.51 0.07
CA GLY A 6 1.35 -15.30 1.43
C GLY A 6 0.75 -13.92 1.71
N ALA A 7 0.31 -13.76 2.96
CA ALA A 7 -0.42 -12.59 3.44
C ALA A 7 0.50 -11.43 3.83
N LEU A 8 0.14 -10.22 3.42
CA LEU A 8 0.81 -8.99 3.83
C LEU A 8 0.71 -8.81 5.36
N SER A 9 1.83 -8.42 5.98
CA SER A 9 1.96 -8.17 7.43
C SER A 9 1.72 -9.39 8.33
N LYS A 10 1.91 -10.61 7.81
CA LYS A 10 1.85 -11.85 8.60
C LYS A 10 3.11 -12.73 8.42
N PRO A 11 4.33 -12.18 8.66
CA PRO A 11 5.57 -12.93 8.41
C PRO A 11 5.64 -14.26 9.19
N THR A 12 5.11 -14.30 10.41
CA THR A 12 5.12 -15.51 11.27
C THR A 12 4.10 -16.58 10.87
N ALA A 13 3.21 -16.30 9.92
CA ALA A 13 2.15 -17.21 9.47
C ALA A 13 2.24 -17.48 7.95
N GLY A 14 3.46 -17.55 7.41
CA GLY A 14 3.70 -17.79 5.98
C GLY A 14 3.40 -16.60 5.06
N GLY A 15 3.26 -15.40 5.64
CA GLY A 15 3.16 -14.14 4.93
C GLY A 15 4.50 -13.43 4.80
N TYR A 16 4.46 -12.12 4.54
CA TYR A 16 5.68 -11.29 4.45
C TYR A 16 5.46 -9.89 5.03
N ALA A 17 6.55 -9.25 5.43
CA ALA A 17 6.59 -7.82 5.71
C ALA A 17 6.95 -7.05 4.43
N LEU A 18 6.26 -5.94 4.17
CA LEU A 18 6.42 -5.18 2.92
C LEU A 18 7.85 -4.66 2.74
N LYS A 19 8.45 -4.15 3.82
CA LYS A 19 9.83 -3.65 3.80
C LYS A 19 10.82 -4.74 3.39
N ASP A 20 10.73 -5.91 4.01
CA ASP A 20 11.62 -7.05 3.72
C ASP A 20 11.45 -7.54 2.29
N ALA A 21 10.21 -7.60 1.80
CA ALA A 21 9.89 -8.02 0.43
C ALA A 21 10.42 -7.07 -0.65
N LEU A 22 10.54 -5.78 -0.35
CA LEU A 22 11.02 -4.78 -1.30
C LEU A 22 12.56 -4.70 -1.30
N GLY A 23 13.20 -4.98 -0.17
CA GLY A 23 14.66 -4.90 -0.04
C GLY A 23 15.20 -3.48 -0.23
N TRP A 24 14.36 -2.46 -0.08
CA TRP A 24 14.76 -1.07 -0.22
C TRP A 24 15.50 -0.57 1.02
N GLU A 25 16.40 0.39 0.80
CA GLU A 25 17.02 1.15 1.86
C GLU A 25 15.95 1.90 2.70
N ASP A 26 16.19 2.07 4.00
CA ASP A 26 15.17 2.51 4.96
C ASP A 26 14.62 3.91 4.63
N ALA A 27 15.50 4.85 4.26
CA ALA A 27 15.06 6.20 3.89
C ALA A 27 14.21 6.17 2.61
N THR A 28 14.62 5.38 1.61
CA THR A 28 13.86 5.16 0.38
C THR A 28 12.46 4.59 0.67
N TYR A 29 12.39 3.54 1.49
CA TYR A 29 11.12 2.92 1.90
C TYR A 29 10.19 3.93 2.57
N ARG A 30 10.70 4.68 3.56
CA ARG A 30 9.91 5.67 4.29
C ARG A 30 9.43 6.81 3.40
N TYR A 31 10.29 7.26 2.48
CA TYR A 31 9.94 8.32 1.53
C TYR A 31 8.78 7.88 0.62
N VAL A 32 8.93 6.73 -0.04
CA VAL A 32 7.89 6.17 -0.92
C VAL A 32 6.61 5.90 -0.14
N GLN A 33 6.72 5.32 1.07
CA GLN A 33 5.57 5.07 1.95
C GLN A 33 4.80 6.35 2.24
N LYS A 34 5.48 7.41 2.68
CA LYS A 34 4.85 8.70 3.02
C LYS A 34 4.10 9.28 1.83
N VAL A 35 4.72 9.26 0.65
CA VAL A 35 4.12 9.82 -0.57
C VAL A 35 2.92 8.99 -1.03
N LEU A 36 3.03 7.66 -1.07
CA LEU A 36 1.91 6.78 -1.43
C LEU A 36 0.74 6.88 -0.44
N HIS A 37 1.00 7.07 0.86
CA HIS A 37 -0.05 7.35 1.84
C HIS A 37 -0.77 8.67 1.54
N SER A 38 -0.05 9.71 1.12
CA SER A 38 -0.66 10.98 0.69
C SER A 38 -1.52 10.80 -0.56
N ILE A 39 -1.07 9.99 -1.52
CA ILE A 39 -1.85 9.67 -2.73
C ILE A 39 -3.11 8.87 -2.35
N CYS A 40 -3.04 7.97 -1.36
CA CYS A 40 -4.23 7.31 -0.82
C CYS A 40 -5.25 8.30 -0.27
N LEU A 41 -4.83 9.31 0.50
CA LEU A 41 -5.74 10.35 1.03
C LEU A 41 -6.47 11.12 -0.07
N ASN A 42 -5.82 11.34 -1.21
CA ASN A 42 -6.36 12.13 -2.29
C ASN A 42 -7.29 11.35 -3.23
N HIS A 43 -7.14 10.03 -3.30
CA HIS A 43 -7.82 9.21 -4.32
C HIS A 43 -8.69 8.08 -3.76
N LEU A 44 -8.49 7.64 -2.51
CA LEU A 44 -9.19 6.51 -1.92
C LEU A 44 -10.09 6.95 -0.76
N GLU A 45 -11.15 6.19 -0.54
CA GLU A 45 -12.02 6.36 0.62
C GLU A 45 -11.36 5.74 1.85
N VAL A 46 -10.62 6.55 2.63
CA VAL A 46 -9.84 6.04 3.77
C VAL A 46 -10.66 5.42 4.91
N ALA A 47 -11.98 5.54 4.88
CA ALA A 47 -12.90 4.87 5.81
C ALA A 47 -13.22 3.42 5.40
N ARG A 48 -12.86 3.00 4.18
CA ARG A 48 -13.16 1.68 3.64
C ARG A 48 -11.88 0.87 3.39
N PRO A 49 -11.91 -0.45 3.61
CA PRO A 49 -10.80 -1.32 3.27
C PRO A 49 -10.52 -1.33 1.76
N TYR A 50 -9.33 -1.78 1.38
CA TYR A 50 -8.88 -1.74 -0.02
C TYR A 50 -9.82 -2.46 -1.00
N HIS A 51 -10.42 -3.59 -0.60
CA HIS A 51 -11.30 -4.37 -1.47
C HIS A 51 -12.70 -3.76 -1.65
N GLU A 52 -13.06 -2.75 -0.87
CA GLU A 52 -14.30 -1.98 -0.99
C GLU A 52 -14.10 -0.67 -1.78
N GLN A 53 -12.89 -0.40 -2.26
CA GLN A 53 -12.62 0.76 -3.12
C GLN A 53 -13.18 0.49 -4.52
N THR A 54 -13.67 1.55 -5.17
CA THR A 54 -14.11 1.43 -6.56
C THR A 54 -12.92 1.18 -7.49
N THR A 55 -13.13 0.45 -8.58
CA THR A 55 -12.11 0.23 -9.61
C THR A 55 -11.55 1.56 -10.14
N GLY A 56 -12.40 2.58 -10.32
CA GLY A 56 -11.98 3.90 -10.76
C GLY A 56 -11.04 4.61 -9.78
N ALA A 57 -11.31 4.52 -8.48
CA ALA A 57 -10.44 5.07 -7.43
C ALA A 57 -9.08 4.36 -7.41
N LEU A 58 -9.08 3.02 -7.48
CA LEU A 58 -7.86 2.22 -7.53
C LEU A 58 -7.02 2.52 -8.77
N THR A 59 -7.64 2.70 -9.95
CA THR A 59 -6.94 3.10 -11.17
C THR A 59 -6.29 4.47 -11.01
N LYS A 60 -7.02 5.47 -10.50
CA LYS A 60 -6.46 6.82 -10.25
C LYS A 60 -5.28 6.78 -9.28
N TYR A 61 -5.41 6.01 -8.19
CA TYR A 61 -4.33 5.79 -7.23
C TYR A 61 -3.08 5.19 -7.90
N CYS A 62 -3.24 4.10 -8.68
CA CYS A 62 -2.12 3.44 -9.35
C CYS A 62 -1.45 4.35 -10.40
N VAL A 63 -2.23 5.11 -11.18
CA VAL A 63 -1.68 6.07 -12.15
C VAL A 63 -0.87 7.16 -11.45
N ALA A 64 -1.40 7.73 -10.37
CA ALA A 64 -0.68 8.74 -9.59
C ALA A 64 0.61 8.17 -8.96
N ALA A 65 0.54 6.95 -8.41
CA ALA A 65 1.70 6.26 -7.84
C ALA A 65 2.80 6.00 -8.88
N LEU A 66 2.44 5.55 -10.09
CA LEU A 66 3.40 5.31 -11.17
C LEU A 66 3.98 6.58 -11.76
N LYS A 67 3.21 7.67 -11.79
CA LYS A 67 3.69 8.98 -12.20
C LYS A 67 4.78 9.49 -11.25
N GLU A 68 4.56 9.33 -9.95
CA GLU A 68 5.49 9.77 -8.91
C GLU A 68 6.71 8.85 -8.78
N PHE A 69 6.48 7.54 -8.91
CA PHE A 69 7.51 6.51 -8.79
C PHE A 69 7.48 5.57 -9.98
N PRO A 70 8.07 5.95 -11.14
CA PRO A 70 8.10 5.10 -12.33
C PRO A 70 8.74 3.73 -12.09
N ALA A 71 9.66 3.61 -11.13
CA ALA A 71 10.28 2.34 -10.73
C ALA A 71 9.27 1.27 -10.24
N LEU A 72 8.07 1.68 -9.81
CA LEU A 72 6.99 0.75 -9.45
C LEU A 72 6.48 -0.07 -10.65
N ALA A 73 6.72 0.39 -11.88
CA ALA A 73 6.43 -0.36 -13.11
C ALA A 73 7.26 -1.65 -13.23
N ASN A 74 8.41 -1.73 -12.56
CA ASN A 74 9.26 -2.93 -12.57
C ASN A 74 8.67 -4.09 -11.75
N TYR A 75 7.61 -3.83 -10.97
CA TYR A 75 6.92 -4.81 -10.17
C TYR A 75 5.64 -5.27 -10.88
N ALA A 76 5.41 -6.59 -10.89
CA ALA A 76 4.25 -7.18 -11.53
C ALA A 76 2.96 -6.59 -10.92
N ASP A 77 2.03 -6.16 -11.77
CA ASP A 77 0.77 -5.50 -11.40
C ASP A 77 0.94 -4.33 -10.42
N HIS A 78 2.12 -3.72 -10.39
CA HIS A 78 2.49 -2.62 -9.48
C HIS A 78 2.18 -2.96 -8.02
N TRP A 79 2.41 -4.22 -7.64
CA TRP A 79 2.01 -4.75 -6.33
C TRP A 79 2.50 -3.93 -5.12
N PRO A 80 3.68 -3.25 -5.13
CA PRO A 80 4.08 -2.45 -3.97
C PRO A 80 3.10 -1.31 -3.72
N ALA A 81 2.66 -0.60 -4.76
CA ALA A 81 1.67 0.47 -4.64
C ALA A 81 0.40 -0.05 -3.98
N ARG A 82 -0.12 -1.19 -4.45
CA ARG A 82 -1.33 -1.81 -3.93
C ARG A 82 -1.18 -2.22 -2.47
N ASP A 83 -0.03 -2.78 -2.10
CA ASP A 83 0.21 -3.26 -0.74
C ASP A 83 0.47 -2.12 0.26
N PHE A 84 1.11 -1.02 -0.16
CA PHE A 84 1.15 0.22 0.62
C PHE A 84 -0.26 0.75 0.91
N ALA A 85 -1.13 0.79 -0.10
CA ALA A 85 -2.52 1.22 0.08
C ALA A 85 -3.30 0.30 1.04
N LYS A 86 -3.19 -1.03 0.89
CA LYS A 86 -3.81 -1.98 1.81
C LYS A 86 -3.36 -1.77 3.26
N MET A 87 -2.05 -1.64 3.46
CA MET A 87 -1.47 -1.42 4.79
C MET A 87 -1.95 -0.11 5.40
N TYR A 88 -1.94 0.97 4.61
CA TYR A 88 -2.38 2.29 5.04
C TYR A 88 -3.85 2.32 5.48
N LEU A 89 -4.75 1.84 4.61
CA LEU A 89 -6.18 1.80 4.88
C LEU A 89 -6.50 0.94 6.11
N LYS A 90 -5.88 -0.23 6.22
CA LYS A 90 -6.02 -1.11 7.40
C LYS A 90 -5.63 -0.38 8.69
N ASN A 91 -4.50 0.32 8.68
CA ASN A 91 -3.99 1.01 9.86
C ASN A 91 -4.89 2.20 10.26
N ILE A 92 -5.35 3.00 9.29
CA ILE A 92 -6.27 4.11 9.57
C ILE A 92 -7.61 3.62 10.14
N ILE A 93 -8.18 2.57 9.56
CA ILE A 93 -9.44 2.00 10.05
C ILE A 93 -9.27 1.49 11.48
N ALA A 94 -8.16 0.80 11.79
CA ALA A 94 -7.87 0.33 13.13
C ALA A 94 -7.71 1.50 14.13
N GLN A 95 -6.97 2.55 13.77
CA GLN A 95 -6.79 3.74 14.60
C GLN A 95 -8.12 4.45 14.88
N ARG A 96 -8.99 4.59 13.88
CA ARG A 96 -10.32 5.19 14.06
C ARG A 96 -11.20 4.39 15.02
N LYS A 97 -11.18 3.06 14.92
CA LYS A 97 -11.90 2.19 15.86
C LYS A 97 -11.38 2.35 17.29
N ALA A 98 -10.06 2.43 17.47
CA ALA A 98 -9.45 2.62 18.78
C ALA A 98 -9.78 3.99 19.40
N ASN A 99 -9.97 5.03 18.59
CA ASN A 99 -10.32 6.37 19.08
C ASN A 99 -11.83 6.54 19.37
N GLN A 100 -12.67 5.55 19.07
CA GLN A 100 -14.12 5.58 19.28
C GLN A 100 -14.59 4.69 20.43
N GLY A 101 -13.72 3.84 20.97
CA GLY A 101 -13.97 2.99 22.15
C GLY A 101 -13.31 3.56 23.38
#